data_AF-A0A6J4J346-F1
#
_entry.id   AF-A0A6J4J346-F1
#
_cell.length_a   1.000
_cell.length_b   1.000
_cell.length_c   1.000
_cell.angle_alpha   90.00
_cell.angle_beta   90.00
_cell.angle_gamma   90.00
#
_symmetry.space_group_name_H-M   'P 1'
#
loop_
_entity.id
_entity.type
_entity.pdbx_description
1 polymer ?
#
loop_
_entity_poly.entity_id
_entity_poly.type
_entity_poly.pdbx_seq_one_letter_code
_entity_poly.pdbx_strand_id
1 'polypeptide(L)'
;MRINRAPHIPWLIFVLLATAAATLLYCAQFHPERVPASVRFFGEKPPERATIGGTPLGLVLGSVSLGIFLFAAMLGMRKRLPAPLRIGHVQRWLRAHIWLTLLTFPLILLHSGFRFGGPMTTLLMALYGVVMVSGIYGLYLQHKVPTLMKERLPAEIVYEQIPNIRAQLCAAAERLRKTYTRDRAETRSRDALAPAAATALATASLPDVSPHAVFKTPTAVEKPMGGATIRGTPVAPAAIPGTDVAEPQEEIGFDAPSEATLAEFIDRQLLPYLNARRGEKFRLGNGRYADDTFRHLKLRVAGPYRARVEEMQGWCDERRLLDLQTRMQHWLHGWLLIHAPLSFVLILLTGWHAFVTLFKY
;
A
#
# COMPACT_ATOMS: atom_id res chain seq x y z
N MET A 1 -13.32 14.68 7.15
CA MET A 1 -12.67 15.38 6.01
C MET A 1 -13.74 15.73 4.98
N ARG A 2 -13.90 17.01 4.57
CA ARG A 2 -14.92 17.40 3.56
C ARG A 2 -14.48 16.90 2.18
N ILE A 3 -15.29 16.09 1.50
CA ILE A 3 -15.03 15.73 0.10
C ILE A 3 -15.33 16.96 -0.75
N ASN A 4 -14.29 17.64 -1.23
CA ASN A 4 -14.44 18.78 -2.14
C ASN A 4 -14.95 18.29 -3.50
N ARG A 5 -16.29 18.29 -3.66
CA ARG A 5 -16.98 17.93 -4.91
C ARG A 5 -16.79 18.96 -6.04
N ALA A 6 -16.40 20.19 -5.71
CA ALA A 6 -16.23 21.30 -6.65
C ALA A 6 -15.50 20.95 -7.97
N PRO A 7 -14.30 20.32 -7.99
CA PRO A 7 -13.62 19.95 -9.24
C PRO A 7 -14.22 18.75 -10.00
N HIS A 8 -15.28 18.11 -9.47
CA HIS A 8 -16.00 17.02 -10.14
C HIS A 8 -17.34 17.47 -10.72
N ILE A 9 -17.96 18.52 -10.16
CA ILE A 9 -19.26 19.04 -10.62
C ILE A 9 -19.24 19.52 -12.09
N PRO A 10 -18.26 20.29 -12.58
CA PRO A 10 -18.20 20.70 -13.99
C PRO A 10 -18.10 19.52 -14.96
N TRP A 11 -17.37 18.47 -14.58
CA TRP A 11 -17.27 17.25 -15.39
C TRP A 11 -18.56 16.43 -15.40
N LEU A 12 -19.25 16.32 -14.24
CA LEU A 12 -20.57 15.70 -14.17
C LEU A 12 -21.58 16.44 -15.07
N ILE A 13 -21.62 17.77 -14.97
CA ILE A 13 -22.49 18.61 -15.82
C ILE A 13 -22.14 18.42 -17.30
N PHE A 14 -20.86 18.45 -17.67
CA PHE A 14 -20.41 18.21 -19.05
C PHE A 14 -20.85 16.83 -19.57
N VAL A 15 -20.64 15.76 -18.81
CA VAL A 15 -21.03 14.39 -19.23
C VAL A 15 -22.54 14.25 -19.33
N LEU A 16 -23.32 14.84 -18.42
CA LEU A 16 -24.78 14.85 -18.49
C LEU A 16 -25.29 15.64 -19.70
N LEU A 17 -24.75 16.84 -19.96
CA LEU A 17 -25.14 17.66 -21.12
C LEU A 17 -24.73 17.00 -22.45
N ALA A 18 -23.54 16.42 -22.55
CA ALA A 18 -23.09 15.69 -23.73
C ALA A 18 -23.95 14.44 -23.99
N THR A 19 -24.33 13.71 -22.92
CA THR A 19 -25.24 12.56 -23.00
C THR A 19 -26.65 12.99 -23.44
N ALA A 20 -27.16 14.09 -22.88
CA ALA A 20 -28.46 14.65 -23.25
C ALA A 20 -28.48 15.12 -24.71
N ALA A 21 -27.44 15.84 -25.15
CA ALA A 21 -27.29 16.27 -26.55
C ALA A 21 -27.21 15.09 -27.52
N ALA A 22 -26.38 14.08 -27.23
CA ALA A 22 -26.29 12.86 -28.05
C ALA A 22 -27.63 12.11 -28.12
N THR A 23 -28.34 11.99 -26.99
CA THR A 23 -29.67 11.37 -26.93
C THR A 23 -30.72 12.18 -27.70
N LEU A 24 -30.69 13.52 -27.61
CA LEU A 24 -31.61 14.40 -28.34
C LEU A 24 -31.38 14.35 -29.85
N LEU A 25 -30.12 14.35 -30.31
CA LEU A 25 -29.77 14.16 -31.73
C LEU A 25 -30.22 12.79 -32.24
N TYR A 26 -29.98 11.72 -31.46
CA TYR A 26 -30.43 10.38 -31.79
C TYR A 26 -31.96 10.29 -31.90
N CYS A 27 -32.69 10.84 -30.93
CA CYS A 27 -34.15 10.89 -30.97
C CYS A 27 -34.66 11.76 -32.13
N ALA A 28 -34.00 12.88 -32.46
CA ALA A 28 -34.40 13.71 -33.59
C ALA A 28 -34.22 13.01 -34.95
N GLN A 29 -33.21 12.15 -35.09
CA GLN A 29 -32.96 11.39 -36.32
C GLN A 29 -33.85 10.15 -36.46
N PHE A 30 -33.99 9.36 -35.38
CA PHE A 30 -34.63 8.02 -35.43
C PHE A 30 -36.05 7.98 -34.86
N HIS A 31 -36.45 9.00 -34.10
CA HIS A 31 -37.78 9.15 -33.50
C HIS A 31 -38.35 10.57 -33.70
N PRO A 32 -38.46 11.06 -34.96
CA PRO A 32 -38.91 12.43 -35.25
C PRO A 32 -40.30 12.74 -34.66
N GLU A 33 -41.14 11.72 -34.44
CA GLU A 33 -42.44 11.80 -33.76
C GLU A 33 -42.37 12.17 -32.27
N ARG A 34 -41.20 12.00 -31.62
CA ARG A 34 -41.00 12.28 -30.18
C ARG A 34 -40.34 13.62 -29.89
N VAL A 35 -39.93 14.38 -30.92
CA VAL A 35 -39.26 15.68 -30.76
C VAL A 35 -40.07 16.84 -31.34
N PRO A 36 -40.04 18.03 -30.72
CA PRO A 36 -40.66 19.23 -31.28
C PRO A 36 -39.98 19.61 -32.60
N ALA A 37 -40.75 20.16 -33.54
CA ALA A 37 -40.32 20.40 -34.92
C ALA A 37 -39.08 21.31 -35.03
N SER A 38 -38.85 22.21 -34.07
CA SER A 38 -37.70 23.12 -33.99
C SER A 38 -36.34 22.44 -33.81
N VAL A 39 -36.30 21.14 -33.47
CA VAL A 39 -35.04 20.39 -33.23
C VAL A 39 -34.75 19.38 -34.36
N ARG A 40 -35.59 19.32 -35.40
CA ARG A 40 -35.43 18.41 -36.55
C ARG A 40 -34.39 18.94 -37.55
N PHE A 41 -33.12 18.96 -37.15
CA PHE A 41 -32.04 19.66 -37.86
C PHE A 41 -31.41 18.91 -39.05
N PHE A 42 -31.59 17.58 -39.17
CA PHE A 42 -30.97 16.76 -40.22
C PHE A 42 -31.98 15.87 -40.95
N GLY A 43 -32.51 16.38 -42.05
CA GLY A 43 -33.63 15.81 -42.82
C GLY A 43 -33.28 14.63 -43.75
N GLU A 44 -32.46 13.68 -43.33
CA GLU A 44 -32.27 12.41 -44.05
C GLU A 44 -33.01 11.26 -43.35
N LYS A 45 -33.94 10.62 -44.06
CA LYS A 45 -34.50 9.33 -43.63
C LYS A 45 -33.37 8.29 -43.65
N PRO A 46 -33.21 7.44 -42.62
CA PRO A 46 -32.21 6.38 -42.65
C PRO A 46 -32.47 5.45 -43.84
N PRO A 47 -31.43 5.01 -44.60
CA PRO A 47 -31.61 4.07 -45.69
C PRO A 47 -32.19 2.76 -45.16
N GLU A 48 -33.22 2.22 -45.83
CA GLU A 48 -34.03 1.08 -45.38
C GLU A 48 -33.26 -0.24 -45.17
N ARG A 49 -31.96 -0.27 -45.50
CA ARG A 49 -31.05 -1.43 -45.37
C ARG A 49 -29.79 -1.14 -44.54
N ALA A 50 -29.61 0.08 -44.02
CA ALA A 50 -28.44 0.45 -43.23
C ALA A 50 -28.61 0.10 -41.74
N THR A 51 -27.52 -0.26 -41.07
CA THR A 51 -27.51 -0.36 -39.60
C THR A 51 -27.37 1.03 -38.98
N ILE A 52 -27.91 1.21 -37.77
CA ILE A 52 -27.91 2.52 -37.07
C ILE A 52 -26.49 3.08 -36.93
N GLY A 53 -25.50 2.24 -36.62
CA GLY A 53 -24.09 2.64 -36.51
C GLY A 53 -23.41 3.03 -37.83
N GLY A 54 -23.95 2.59 -38.98
CA GLY A 54 -23.49 2.97 -40.31
C GLY A 54 -24.13 4.25 -40.87
N THR A 55 -25.09 4.85 -40.16
CA THR A 55 -25.63 6.17 -40.53
C THR A 55 -24.59 7.27 -40.27
N PRO A 56 -24.68 8.46 -40.92
CA PRO A 56 -23.76 9.56 -40.65
C PRO A 56 -23.67 9.95 -39.17
N LEU A 57 -24.81 9.96 -38.46
CA LEU A 57 -24.85 10.20 -37.01
C LEU A 57 -24.20 9.06 -36.22
N GLY A 58 -24.43 7.81 -36.61
CA GLY A 58 -23.76 6.63 -36.06
C GLY A 58 -22.24 6.71 -36.20
N LEU A 59 -21.73 7.07 -37.39
CA LEU A 59 -20.31 7.22 -37.68
C LEU A 59 -19.67 8.36 -36.87
N VAL A 60 -20.38 9.48 -36.64
CA VAL A 60 -19.92 10.56 -35.75
C VAL A 60 -19.82 10.08 -34.30
N LEU A 61 -20.85 9.41 -33.76
CA LEU A 61 -20.84 8.86 -32.40
C LEU A 61 -19.72 7.81 -32.20
N GLY A 62 -19.48 6.96 -33.20
CA GLY A 62 -18.38 6.00 -33.22
C GLY A 62 -17.01 6.67 -33.25
N SER A 63 -16.83 7.68 -34.11
CA SER A 63 -15.58 8.45 -34.25
C SER A 63 -15.22 9.22 -32.96
N VAL A 64 -16.20 9.84 -32.31
CA VAL A 64 -15.99 10.49 -30.99
C VAL A 64 -15.61 9.48 -29.92
N SER A 65 -16.27 8.30 -29.91
CA SER A 65 -15.95 7.21 -28.98
C SER A 65 -14.52 6.68 -29.17
N LEU A 66 -14.10 6.48 -30.42
CA LEU A 66 -12.74 6.07 -30.79
C LEU A 66 -11.71 7.14 -30.38
N GLY A 67 -12.00 8.42 -30.60
CA GLY A 67 -11.16 9.53 -30.13
C GLY A 67 -10.97 9.52 -28.61
N ILE A 68 -12.01 9.22 -27.83
CA ILE A 68 -11.93 9.06 -26.38
C ILE A 68 -11.09 7.84 -25.98
N PHE A 69 -11.21 6.70 -26.69
CA PHE A 69 -10.36 5.53 -26.46
C PHE A 69 -8.88 5.81 -26.75
N LEU A 70 -8.57 6.54 -27.83
CA LEU A 70 -7.20 6.97 -28.15
C LEU A 70 -6.66 7.92 -27.08
N PHE A 71 -7.46 8.86 -26.58
CA PHE A 71 -7.10 9.69 -25.42
C PHE A 71 -6.86 8.86 -24.14
N ALA A 72 -7.65 7.82 -23.90
CA ALA A 72 -7.47 6.92 -22.77
C ALA A 72 -6.15 6.12 -22.86
N ALA A 73 -5.78 5.62 -24.05
CA ALA A 73 -4.47 5.02 -24.27
C ALA A 73 -3.32 6.02 -24.11
N MET A 74 -3.52 7.27 -24.57
CA MET A 74 -2.53 8.35 -24.44
C MET A 74 -2.17 8.63 -22.98
N LEU A 75 -3.09 8.44 -22.01
CA LEU A 75 -2.77 8.54 -20.58
C LEU A 75 -1.72 7.51 -20.13
N GLY A 76 -1.80 6.28 -20.65
CA GLY A 76 -0.79 5.24 -20.43
C GLY A 76 0.55 5.59 -21.10
N MET A 77 0.49 6.02 -22.37
CA MET A 77 1.68 6.39 -23.14
C MET A 77 2.40 7.62 -22.57
N ARG A 78 1.67 8.58 -21.98
CA ARG A 78 2.23 9.79 -21.32
C ARG A 78 3.25 9.48 -20.22
N LYS A 79 3.22 8.29 -19.61
CA LYS A 79 4.25 7.86 -18.65
C LYS A 79 5.59 7.45 -19.31
N ARG A 80 5.58 7.19 -20.62
CA ARG A 80 6.74 6.83 -21.45
C ARG A 80 7.23 8.00 -22.32
N LEU A 81 6.47 9.09 -22.44
CA LEU A 81 6.88 10.29 -23.17
C LEU A 81 7.94 11.09 -22.38
N PRO A 82 8.95 11.67 -23.05
CA PRO A 82 10.04 12.38 -22.39
C PRO A 82 9.59 13.70 -21.74
N ALA A 83 10.33 14.12 -20.71
CA ALA A 83 10.00 15.23 -19.82
C ALA A 83 9.60 16.59 -20.46
N PRO A 84 10.13 17.06 -21.61
CA PRO A 84 9.66 18.31 -22.22
C PRO A 84 8.17 18.28 -22.62
N LEU A 85 7.59 17.12 -22.93
CA LEU A 85 6.16 16.98 -23.30
C LEU A 85 5.23 16.92 -22.07
N ARG A 86 5.53 17.70 -21.02
CA ARG A 86 4.75 17.79 -19.76
C ARG A 86 3.43 18.58 -19.90
N ILE A 87 2.64 18.25 -20.91
CA ILE A 87 1.32 18.81 -21.15
C ILE A 87 0.40 18.48 -19.95
N GLY A 88 0.05 19.52 -19.18
CA GLY A 88 -0.99 19.49 -18.16
C GLY A 88 -0.71 18.69 -16.89
N HIS A 89 -1.44 19.04 -15.83
CA HIS A 89 -1.36 18.41 -14.51
C HIS A 89 -1.97 16.99 -14.52
N VAL A 90 -1.27 16.01 -13.93
CA VAL A 90 -1.65 14.58 -13.97
C VAL A 90 -3.08 14.35 -13.44
N GLN A 91 -3.48 15.06 -12.38
CA GLN A 91 -4.83 14.92 -11.81
C GLN A 91 -5.94 15.47 -12.72
N ARG A 92 -5.63 16.40 -13.66
CA ARG A 92 -6.60 16.81 -14.70
C ARG A 92 -6.78 15.71 -15.74
N TRP A 93 -5.69 15.11 -16.19
CA TRP A 93 -5.72 13.96 -17.12
C TRP A 93 -6.46 12.75 -16.53
N LEU A 94 -6.23 12.40 -15.26
CA LEU A 94 -6.92 11.29 -14.61
C LEU A 94 -8.43 11.55 -14.47
N ARG A 95 -8.83 12.76 -14.07
CA ARG A 95 -10.26 13.16 -14.05
C ARG A 95 -10.88 13.08 -15.44
N ALA A 96 -10.21 13.63 -16.46
CA ALA A 96 -10.68 13.58 -17.84
C ALA A 96 -10.84 12.12 -18.33
N HIS A 97 -9.89 11.25 -18.05
CA HIS A 97 -9.98 9.83 -18.39
C HIS A 97 -11.18 9.14 -17.72
N ILE A 98 -11.44 9.37 -16.43
CA ILE A 98 -12.58 8.78 -15.71
C ILE A 98 -13.91 9.27 -16.30
N TRP A 99 -14.05 10.59 -16.51
CA TRP A 99 -15.32 11.17 -16.99
C TRP A 99 -15.57 10.94 -18.49
N LEU A 100 -14.54 10.97 -19.33
CA LEU A 100 -14.67 10.70 -20.76
C LEU A 100 -14.89 9.20 -21.02
N THR A 101 -14.22 8.28 -20.31
CA THR A 101 -14.55 6.85 -20.45
C THR A 101 -15.98 6.58 -20.01
N LEU A 102 -16.48 7.18 -18.93
CA LEU A 102 -17.90 7.10 -18.55
C LEU A 102 -18.84 7.65 -19.65
N LEU A 103 -18.48 8.74 -20.33
CA LEU A 103 -19.22 9.28 -21.47
C LEU A 103 -19.26 8.34 -22.69
N THR A 104 -18.29 7.43 -22.85
CA THR A 104 -18.37 6.43 -23.95
C THR A 104 -19.54 5.46 -23.79
N PHE A 105 -20.08 5.26 -22.57
CA PHE A 105 -21.16 4.31 -22.33
C PHE A 105 -22.44 4.67 -23.12
N PRO A 106 -23.05 5.86 -22.94
CA PRO A 106 -24.19 6.25 -23.77
C PRO A 106 -23.82 6.38 -25.25
N LEU A 107 -22.64 6.91 -25.59
CA LEU A 107 -22.23 7.09 -27.00
C LEU A 107 -22.15 5.75 -27.76
N ILE A 108 -21.63 4.69 -27.14
CA ILE A 108 -21.52 3.35 -27.74
C ILE A 108 -22.89 2.65 -27.82
N LEU A 109 -23.76 2.85 -26.82
CA LEU A 109 -25.15 2.35 -26.85
C LEU A 109 -25.96 3.01 -27.99
N LEU A 110 -25.80 4.32 -28.18
CA LEU A 110 -26.45 5.06 -29.28
C LEU A 110 -25.83 4.71 -30.64
N HIS A 111 -24.50 4.60 -30.75
CA HIS A 111 -23.83 4.16 -31.97
C HIS A 111 -24.28 2.76 -32.41
N SER A 112 -24.36 1.79 -31.49
CA SER A 112 -24.88 0.45 -31.77
C SER A 112 -26.40 0.38 -31.96
N GLY A 113 -27.13 1.49 -31.71
CA GLY A 113 -28.59 1.53 -31.77
C GLY A 113 -29.26 0.52 -30.83
N PHE A 114 -28.63 0.23 -29.69
CA PHE A 114 -28.99 -0.84 -28.74
C PHE A 114 -28.99 -2.27 -29.34
N ARG A 115 -28.35 -2.49 -30.50
CA ARG A 115 -28.28 -3.81 -31.15
C ARG A 115 -26.89 -4.44 -31.01
N PHE A 116 -26.85 -5.60 -30.36
CA PHE A 116 -25.70 -6.51 -30.46
C PHE A 116 -25.76 -7.18 -31.84
N GLY A 117 -24.83 -6.82 -32.72
CA GLY A 117 -24.82 -7.23 -34.13
C GLY A 117 -24.23 -8.62 -34.36
N GLY A 118 -23.26 -8.71 -35.28
CA GLY A 118 -22.50 -9.94 -35.50
C GLY A 118 -21.64 -10.36 -34.30
N PRO A 119 -21.08 -11.58 -34.30
CA PRO A 119 -20.31 -12.13 -33.18
C PRO A 119 -19.12 -11.25 -32.79
N MET A 120 -18.46 -10.60 -33.76
CA MET A 120 -17.40 -9.63 -33.51
C MET A 120 -17.88 -8.41 -32.71
N THR A 121 -18.99 -7.78 -33.09
CA THR A 121 -19.53 -6.63 -32.35
C THR A 121 -20.03 -7.02 -30.95
N THR A 122 -20.58 -8.23 -30.80
CA THR A 122 -20.96 -8.77 -29.48
C THR A 122 -19.74 -9.01 -28.60
N LEU A 123 -18.63 -9.51 -29.16
CA LEU A 123 -17.34 -9.63 -28.45
C LEU A 123 -16.78 -8.26 -28.04
N LEU A 124 -16.82 -7.24 -28.92
CA LEU A 124 -16.41 -5.88 -28.57
C LEU A 124 -17.26 -5.32 -27.41
N MET A 125 -18.59 -5.49 -27.46
CA MET A 125 -19.49 -5.02 -26.39
C MET A 125 -19.25 -5.75 -25.06
N ALA A 126 -19.02 -7.05 -25.08
CA ALA A 126 -18.69 -7.83 -23.88
C ALA A 126 -17.34 -7.40 -23.29
N LEU A 127 -16.30 -7.27 -24.12
CA LEU A 127 -14.97 -6.83 -23.69
C LEU A 127 -15.00 -5.38 -23.16
N TYR A 128 -15.74 -4.49 -23.82
CA TYR A 128 -15.99 -3.13 -23.36
C TYR A 128 -16.67 -3.13 -21.98
N GLY A 129 -17.70 -3.94 -21.78
CA GLY A 129 -18.36 -4.10 -20.48
C GLY A 129 -17.40 -4.54 -19.36
N VAL A 130 -16.53 -5.52 -19.64
CA VAL A 130 -15.50 -5.99 -18.69
C VAL A 130 -14.46 -4.89 -18.41
N VAL A 131 -14.02 -4.14 -19.42
CA VAL A 131 -13.09 -3.00 -19.24
C VAL A 131 -13.75 -1.87 -18.43
N MET A 132 -15.02 -1.57 -18.68
CA MET A 132 -15.80 -0.57 -17.93
C MET A 132 -15.98 -0.96 -16.46
N VAL A 133 -16.47 -2.18 -16.19
CA VAL A 133 -16.67 -2.67 -14.81
C VAL A 133 -15.35 -2.76 -14.05
N SER A 134 -14.26 -3.22 -14.70
CA SER A 134 -12.94 -3.22 -14.08
C SER A 134 -12.40 -1.79 -13.85
N GLY A 135 -12.70 -0.82 -14.72
CA GLY A 135 -12.38 0.60 -14.50
C GLY A 135 -13.09 1.18 -13.27
N ILE A 136 -14.40 0.88 -13.10
CA ILE A 136 -15.19 1.28 -11.92
C ILE A 136 -14.64 0.63 -10.64
N TYR A 137 -14.24 -0.65 -10.69
CA TYR A 137 -13.58 -1.32 -9.57
C TYR A 137 -12.22 -0.69 -9.23
N GLY A 138 -11.46 -0.26 -10.24
CA GLY A 138 -10.24 0.55 -10.06
C GLY A 138 -10.49 1.88 -9.35
N LEU A 139 -11.58 2.57 -9.70
CA LEU A 139 -12.01 3.80 -9.03
C LEU A 139 -12.38 3.54 -7.56
N TYR A 140 -13.05 2.42 -7.26
CA TYR A 140 -13.38 1.99 -5.90
C TYR A 140 -12.11 1.70 -5.07
N LEU A 141 -11.16 0.94 -5.62
CA LEU A 141 -9.85 0.70 -4.99
C LEU A 141 -9.11 2.00 -4.68
N GLN A 142 -9.03 2.92 -5.64
CA GLN A 142 -8.36 4.22 -5.49
C GLN A 142 -8.99 5.14 -4.45
N HIS A 143 -10.28 4.97 -4.12
CA HIS A 143 -10.91 5.69 -3.01
C HIS A 143 -10.74 4.97 -1.67
N LYS A 144 -10.92 3.64 -1.63
CA LYS A 144 -10.86 2.88 -0.36
C LYS A 144 -9.45 2.76 0.21
N VAL A 145 -8.43 2.52 -0.62
CA VAL A 145 -7.06 2.30 -0.15
C VAL A 145 -6.50 3.53 0.61
N PRO A 146 -6.52 4.76 0.07
CA PRO A 146 -5.97 5.92 0.80
C PRO A 146 -6.75 6.27 2.07
N THR A 147 -8.06 6.03 2.10
CA THR A 147 -8.88 6.20 3.32
C THR A 147 -8.47 5.21 4.39
N LEU A 148 -8.43 3.91 4.07
CA LEU A 148 -8.07 2.87 5.04
C LEU A 148 -6.60 2.95 5.49
N MET A 149 -5.71 3.47 4.65
CA MET A 149 -4.34 3.82 5.07
C MET A 149 -4.36 4.98 6.07
N LYS A 150 -5.02 6.10 5.77
CA LYS A 150 -5.05 7.28 6.68
C LYS A 150 -5.78 7.02 8.01
N GLU A 151 -6.73 6.09 8.04
CA GLU A 151 -7.43 5.66 9.25
C GLU A 151 -6.60 4.71 10.13
N ARG A 152 -5.47 4.17 9.65
CA ARG A 152 -4.73 3.06 10.31
C ARG A 152 -3.22 3.23 10.37
N LEU A 153 -2.62 4.04 9.50
CA LEU A 153 -1.20 4.36 9.44
C LEU A 153 -1.03 5.89 9.52
N PRO A 154 -0.78 6.44 10.72
CA PRO A 154 -0.42 7.86 10.88
C PRO A 154 0.97 8.20 10.31
N ALA A 155 1.87 7.20 10.23
CA ALA A 155 3.21 7.35 9.67
C ALA A 155 3.23 7.03 8.16
N GLU A 156 3.68 7.98 7.35
CA GLU A 156 3.74 7.86 5.88
C GLU A 156 5.02 7.11 5.44
N ILE A 157 5.10 5.81 5.78
CA ILE A 157 6.24 4.95 5.43
C ILE A 157 6.33 4.76 3.90
N VAL A 158 7.49 5.08 3.33
CA VAL A 158 7.76 4.94 1.90
C VAL A 158 7.79 3.46 1.52
N TYR A 159 7.00 3.07 0.50
CA TYR A 159 6.80 1.66 0.12
C TYR A 159 8.11 0.89 -0.14
N GLU A 160 9.10 1.55 -0.73
CA GLU A 160 10.43 1.00 -1.04
C GLU A 160 11.25 0.65 0.22
N GLN A 161 10.93 1.24 1.37
CA GLN A 161 11.60 1.00 2.65
C GLN A 161 10.98 -0.17 3.44
N ILE A 162 9.77 -0.64 3.10
CA ILE A 162 9.11 -1.78 3.75
C ILE A 162 10.00 -3.02 3.92
N PRO A 163 10.77 -3.51 2.91
CA PRO A 163 11.66 -4.65 3.12
C PRO A 163 12.79 -4.35 4.12
N ASN A 164 13.32 -3.13 4.13
CA ASN A 164 14.40 -2.71 5.02
C ASN A 164 13.91 -2.60 6.47
N ILE A 165 12.72 -2.01 6.68
CA ILE A 165 12.10 -1.90 8.01
C ILE A 165 11.74 -3.31 8.54
N ARG A 166 11.18 -4.18 7.69
CA ARG A 166 10.96 -5.60 8.05
C ARG A 166 12.25 -6.31 8.48
N ALA A 167 13.38 -6.04 7.81
CA ALA A 167 14.68 -6.58 8.20
C ALA A 167 15.20 -5.98 9.52
N GLN A 168 15.00 -4.67 9.75
CA GLN A 168 15.34 -4.00 11.01
C GLN A 168 14.55 -4.57 12.20
N LEU A 169 13.24 -4.81 12.04
CA LEU A 169 12.40 -5.45 13.07
C LEU A 169 12.87 -6.87 13.41
N CYS A 170 13.24 -7.67 12.39
CA CYS A 170 13.85 -9.00 12.63
C CYS A 170 15.18 -8.88 13.38
N ALA A 171 16.05 -7.96 12.96
CA ALA A 171 17.37 -7.75 13.56
C ALA A 171 17.27 -7.23 15.01
N ALA A 172 16.25 -6.42 15.34
CA ALA A 172 15.98 -5.97 16.71
C ALA A 172 15.56 -7.14 17.61
N ALA A 173 14.62 -7.97 17.16
CA ALA A 173 14.21 -9.18 17.89
C ALA A 173 15.35 -10.20 18.04
N GLU A 174 16.21 -10.36 17.03
CA GLU A 174 17.41 -11.20 17.13
C GLU A 174 18.45 -10.66 18.13
N ARG A 175 18.61 -9.34 18.25
CA ARG A 175 19.50 -8.73 19.25
C ARG A 175 18.96 -8.99 20.66
N LEU A 176 17.67 -8.75 20.88
CA LEU A 176 17.02 -9.01 22.18
C LEU A 176 17.07 -10.50 22.57
N ARG A 177 16.93 -11.41 21.60
CA ARG A 177 17.18 -12.86 21.79
C ARG A 177 18.61 -13.14 22.27
N LYS A 178 19.61 -12.50 21.65
CA LYS A 178 21.04 -12.71 21.95
C LYS A 178 21.40 -12.23 23.35
N THR A 179 20.79 -11.16 23.85
CA THR A 179 20.88 -10.71 25.25
C THR A 179 20.45 -11.83 26.22
N TYR A 180 19.16 -12.22 26.23
CA TYR A 180 18.69 -13.28 27.14
C TYR A 180 19.38 -14.64 26.96
N THR A 181 19.93 -14.93 25.77
CA THR A 181 20.74 -16.14 25.55
C THR A 181 22.12 -16.04 26.20
N ARG A 182 22.76 -14.85 26.17
CA ARG A 182 24.03 -14.57 26.82
C ARG A 182 23.88 -14.58 28.34
N ASP A 183 22.92 -13.84 28.86
CA ASP A 183 22.76 -13.62 30.31
C ASP A 183 22.49 -14.95 31.03
N ARG A 184 21.63 -15.79 30.44
CA ARG A 184 21.40 -17.19 30.83
C ARG A 184 22.65 -18.08 30.77
N ALA A 185 23.58 -17.84 29.85
CA ALA A 185 24.84 -18.60 29.75
C ALA A 185 25.86 -18.15 30.80
N GLU A 186 25.92 -16.85 31.11
CA GLU A 186 26.76 -16.30 32.17
C GLU A 186 26.29 -16.76 33.55
N THR A 187 24.98 -16.69 33.83
CA THR A 187 24.39 -17.22 35.07
C THR A 187 24.65 -18.71 35.23
N ARG A 188 24.41 -19.54 34.21
CA ARG A 188 24.76 -20.98 34.27
C ARG A 188 26.24 -21.21 34.60
N SER A 189 27.13 -20.36 34.10
CA SER A 189 28.58 -20.46 34.37
C SER A 189 28.93 -20.06 35.80
N ARG A 190 28.22 -19.08 36.38
CA ARG A 190 28.32 -18.70 37.80
C ARG A 190 27.80 -19.83 38.71
N ASP A 191 26.63 -20.38 38.40
CA ASP A 191 26.00 -21.47 39.15
C ASP A 191 26.87 -22.74 39.14
N ALA A 192 27.54 -23.03 38.02
CA ALA A 192 28.48 -24.16 37.92
C ALA A 192 29.79 -23.93 38.70
N LEU A 193 30.20 -22.68 38.90
CA LEU A 193 31.41 -22.33 39.66
C LEU A 193 31.16 -22.25 41.18
N ALA A 194 29.93 -21.94 41.59
CA ALA A 194 29.52 -21.87 43.00
C ALA A 194 29.85 -23.12 43.85
N PRO A 195 29.54 -24.37 43.44
CA PRO A 195 29.90 -25.56 44.22
C PRO A 195 31.43 -25.76 44.29
N ALA A 196 32.17 -25.46 43.22
CA ALA A 196 33.63 -25.56 43.22
C ALA A 196 34.28 -24.55 44.19
N ALA A 197 33.76 -23.32 44.23
CA ALA A 197 34.19 -22.30 45.20
C ALA A 197 33.86 -22.71 46.65
N ALA A 198 32.67 -23.29 46.90
CA ALA A 198 32.28 -23.78 48.21
C ALA A 198 33.20 -24.93 48.69
N THR A 199 33.57 -25.87 47.82
CA THR A 199 34.56 -26.92 48.14
C THR A 199 35.96 -26.34 48.38
N ALA A 200 36.38 -25.33 47.60
CA ALA A 200 37.68 -24.68 47.79
C ALA A 200 37.79 -23.96 49.15
N LEU A 201 36.76 -23.20 49.56
CA LEU A 201 36.73 -22.58 50.89
C LEU A 201 36.69 -23.60 52.03
N ALA A 202 36.01 -24.74 51.86
CA ALA A 202 35.97 -25.81 52.86
C ALA A 202 37.33 -26.52 53.07
N THR A 203 38.30 -26.33 52.16
CA THR A 203 39.63 -26.99 52.22
C THR A 203 40.75 -26.02 52.64
N ALA A 204 40.45 -24.73 52.79
CA ALA A 204 41.44 -23.67 53.02
C ALA A 204 41.76 -23.46 54.51
N SER A 205 42.49 -24.38 55.12
CA SER A 205 43.10 -24.16 56.45
C SER A 205 44.15 -23.03 56.39
N LEU A 206 44.07 -22.10 57.34
CA LEU A 206 45.01 -20.98 57.49
C LEU A 206 46.44 -21.46 57.79
N PRO A 207 47.44 -20.68 57.35
CA PRO A 207 48.41 -20.14 58.30
C PRO A 207 48.50 -18.60 58.28
N ASP A 208 49.32 -18.07 59.18
CA ASP A 208 49.39 -16.68 59.65
C ASP A 208 50.45 -15.79 58.92
N VAL A 209 50.55 -14.54 59.37
CA VAL A 209 51.61 -13.52 59.21
C VAL A 209 51.31 -12.41 58.20
N SER A 210 51.56 -11.17 58.64
CA SER A 210 51.24 -9.90 57.96
C SER A 210 52.53 -9.16 57.47
N PRO A 211 52.58 -7.82 57.29
CA PRO A 211 52.53 -7.24 55.93
C PRO A 211 53.73 -6.33 55.56
N HIS A 212 53.97 -6.03 54.27
CA HIS A 212 54.59 -4.76 53.79
C HIS A 212 54.66 -4.65 52.24
N ALA A 213 55.06 -3.46 51.75
CA ALA A 213 55.27 -3.01 50.35
C ALA A 213 53.99 -2.89 49.46
N VAL A 214 53.59 -1.78 48.82
CA VAL A 214 54.19 -0.54 48.23
C VAL A 214 54.34 -0.59 46.69
N PHE A 215 53.46 0.18 46.02
CA PHE A 215 53.55 0.82 44.67
C PHE A 215 54.37 0.17 43.53
N LYS A 216 53.73 0.04 42.34
CA LYS A 216 53.95 0.94 41.18
C LYS A 216 52.98 0.73 39.99
N THR A 217 52.65 1.83 39.31
CA THR A 217 52.01 1.88 37.98
C THR A 217 53.07 1.79 36.86
N PRO A 218 52.65 1.57 35.59
CA PRO A 218 53.02 2.57 34.57
C PRO A 218 51.94 2.89 33.49
N THR A 219 52.03 4.11 32.96
CA THR A 219 51.38 4.69 31.75
C THR A 219 52.18 4.35 30.46
N ALA A 220 51.81 4.66 29.19
CA ALA A 220 50.63 5.33 28.59
C ALA A 220 50.02 4.52 27.39
N VAL A 221 49.85 4.90 26.10
CA VAL A 221 50.31 5.99 25.16
C VAL A 221 49.14 6.33 24.17
N GLU A 222 49.33 7.21 23.16
CA GLU A 222 48.28 7.89 22.34
C GLU A 222 48.58 7.88 20.80
N LYS A 223 47.74 8.26 19.80
CA LYS A 223 46.39 8.93 19.80
C LYS A 223 45.40 8.58 18.63
N PRO A 224 45.60 8.87 17.31
CA PRO A 224 44.50 9.49 16.52
C PRO A 224 44.18 9.01 15.07
N MET A 225 43.11 9.63 14.51
CA MET A 225 42.66 9.76 13.09
C MET A 225 41.79 8.62 12.48
N GLY A 226 40.74 8.90 11.68
CA GLY A 226 40.07 10.19 11.40
C GLY A 226 39.09 10.18 10.21
N GLY A 227 37.98 10.95 10.30
CA GLY A 227 37.00 11.18 9.22
C GLY A 227 35.82 10.18 9.16
N ALA A 228 34.64 10.53 8.61
CA ALA A 228 34.15 11.82 8.12
C ALA A 228 32.61 11.94 8.24
N THR A 229 32.08 13.15 8.40
CA THR A 229 30.66 13.43 8.67
C THR A 229 29.88 13.75 7.38
N ILE A 230 28.69 13.17 7.22
CA ILE A 230 27.65 13.66 6.30
C ILE A 230 26.44 14.16 7.10
N ARG A 231 25.88 15.30 6.66
CA ARG A 231 24.95 16.13 7.44
C ARG A 231 23.50 15.89 6.99
N GLY A 232 22.68 15.33 7.87
CA GLY A 232 21.22 15.22 7.70
C GLY A 232 20.51 15.85 8.90
N THR A 233 19.63 16.82 8.66
CA THR A 233 19.00 17.62 9.72
C THR A 233 17.93 16.83 10.48
N PRO A 234 18.06 16.59 11.80
CA PRO A 234 16.96 16.06 12.60
C PRO A 234 15.90 17.15 12.78
N VAL A 235 14.63 16.83 12.52
CA VAL A 235 13.51 17.67 12.95
C VAL A 235 13.40 17.53 14.47
N ALA A 236 13.43 18.64 15.19
CA ALA A 236 13.32 18.62 16.65
C ALA A 236 11.95 18.09 17.10
N PRO A 237 11.89 17.15 18.06
CA PRO A 237 10.65 16.86 18.78
C PRO A 237 10.15 18.11 19.50
N ALA A 238 8.83 18.28 19.60
CA ALA A 238 8.24 19.39 20.34
C ALA A 238 8.56 19.26 21.84
N ALA A 239 9.02 20.35 22.46
CA ALA A 239 9.33 20.37 23.88
C ALA A 239 8.05 20.22 24.73
N ILE A 240 8.03 19.22 25.60
CA ILE A 240 7.04 19.07 26.66
C ILE A 240 7.64 19.73 27.92
N PRO A 241 6.98 20.74 28.52
CA PRO A 241 7.43 21.29 29.80
C PRO A 241 7.06 20.31 30.92
N GLY A 242 8.04 19.55 31.40
CA GLY A 242 7.86 18.50 32.41
C GLY A 242 9.06 18.41 33.34
N THR A 243 8.86 18.92 34.56
CA THR A 243 9.61 18.68 35.81
C THR A 243 10.77 17.67 35.79
N ASP A 244 11.97 18.13 36.17
CA ASP A 244 13.09 17.27 36.57
C ASP A 244 12.74 16.46 37.84
N VAL A 245 12.22 15.25 37.64
CA VAL A 245 12.21 14.18 38.63
C VAL A 245 12.94 13.01 38.02
N ALA A 246 14.20 12.81 38.45
CA ALA A 246 14.98 11.66 38.05
C ALA A 246 14.41 10.40 38.71
N GLU A 247 13.60 9.64 37.97
CA GLU A 247 13.24 8.28 38.37
C GLU A 247 14.53 7.46 38.53
N PRO A 248 14.72 6.72 39.64
CA PRO A 248 15.87 5.84 39.79
C PRO A 248 15.87 4.80 38.67
N GLN A 249 17.00 4.67 37.97
CA GLN A 249 17.24 3.47 37.16
C GLN A 249 17.48 2.31 38.13
N GLU A 250 16.42 1.61 38.50
CA GLU A 250 16.54 0.31 39.16
C GLU A 250 17.44 -0.59 38.30
N GLU A 251 18.53 -1.09 38.88
CA GLU A 251 19.27 -2.18 38.26
C GLU A 251 18.28 -3.34 38.03
N ILE A 252 18.23 -3.85 36.80
CA ILE A 252 17.27 -4.90 36.43
C ILE A 252 17.66 -6.16 37.20
N GLY A 253 16.97 -6.38 38.33
CA GLY A 253 17.16 -7.55 39.18
C GLY A 253 16.97 -8.82 38.35
N PHE A 254 18.05 -9.59 38.22
CA PHE A 254 18.12 -10.75 37.33
C PHE A 254 17.08 -11.81 37.70
N ASP A 255 16.03 -11.93 36.87
CA ASP A 255 14.93 -12.87 37.07
C ASP A 255 14.93 -13.95 35.97
N ALA A 256 15.74 -14.99 36.19
CA ALA A 256 15.86 -16.15 35.31
C ALA A 256 14.54 -16.74 34.78
N PRO A 257 13.43 -16.89 35.55
CA PRO A 257 12.16 -17.37 35.01
C PRO A 257 11.44 -16.38 34.08
N SER A 258 11.55 -15.06 34.31
CA SER A 258 11.07 -14.05 33.34
C SER A 258 11.89 -14.13 32.04
N GLU A 259 13.21 -14.17 32.12
CA GLU A 259 14.08 -14.25 30.94
C GLU A 259 13.89 -15.54 30.15
N ALA A 260 13.74 -16.68 30.82
CA ALA A 260 13.41 -17.95 30.17
C ALA A 260 12.04 -17.89 29.47
N THR A 261 11.03 -17.27 30.09
CA THR A 261 9.70 -17.06 29.50
C THR A 261 9.76 -16.15 28.25
N LEU A 262 10.57 -15.09 28.30
CA LEU A 262 10.76 -14.17 27.17
C LEU A 262 11.53 -14.83 26.02
N ALA A 263 12.64 -15.51 26.31
CA ALA A 263 13.41 -16.24 25.30
C ALA A 263 12.57 -17.32 24.60
N GLU A 264 11.75 -18.07 25.35
CA GLU A 264 10.80 -19.03 24.76
C GLU A 264 9.79 -18.35 23.83
N PHE A 265 9.20 -17.22 24.25
CA PHE A 265 8.25 -16.46 23.44
C PHE A 265 8.89 -15.89 22.16
N ILE A 266 10.11 -15.36 22.26
CA ILE A 266 10.87 -14.82 21.13
C ILE A 266 11.09 -15.92 20.08
N ASP A 267 11.54 -17.09 20.51
CA ASP A 267 11.88 -18.21 19.63
C ASP A 267 10.65 -18.90 19.03
N ARG A 268 9.60 -19.13 19.84
CA ARG A 268 8.42 -19.88 19.40
C ARG A 268 7.37 -19.05 18.67
N GLN A 269 7.30 -17.73 18.88
CA GLN A 269 6.24 -16.88 18.33
C GLN A 269 6.75 -15.62 17.61
N LEU A 270 7.62 -14.82 18.24
CA LEU A 270 8.02 -13.51 17.70
C LEU A 270 8.85 -13.62 16.42
N LEU A 271 10.00 -14.31 16.47
CA LEU A 271 10.90 -14.45 15.31
C LEU A 271 10.27 -15.21 14.13
N PRO A 272 9.52 -16.33 14.34
CA PRO A 272 8.77 -16.97 13.26
C PRO A 272 7.77 -16.02 12.57
N TYR A 273 7.07 -15.17 13.33
CA TYR A 273 6.14 -14.18 12.78
C TYR A 273 6.86 -13.05 12.03
N LEU A 274 7.90 -12.46 12.62
CA LEU A 274 8.64 -11.35 12.00
C LEU A 274 9.39 -11.80 10.74
N ASN A 275 9.94 -13.02 10.70
CA ASN A 275 10.61 -13.53 9.50
C ASN A 275 9.61 -14.00 8.41
N ALA A 276 8.35 -14.29 8.76
CA ALA A 276 7.36 -14.80 7.81
C ALA A 276 7.12 -13.87 6.60
N ARG A 277 7.20 -14.42 5.38
CA ARG A 277 6.84 -13.71 4.14
C ARG A 277 5.37 -13.22 4.15
N ARG A 278 4.46 -14.01 4.74
CA ARG A 278 3.04 -13.68 4.95
C ARG A 278 2.70 -13.74 6.44
N GLY A 279 2.80 -12.62 7.15
CA GLY A 279 2.51 -12.54 8.59
C GLY A 279 1.05 -12.83 8.92
N GLU A 280 0.14 -12.54 7.98
CA GLU A 280 -1.31 -12.83 8.03
C GLU A 280 -1.68 -14.29 8.34
N LYS A 281 -0.77 -15.26 8.18
CA LYS A 281 -0.99 -16.68 8.51
C LYS A 281 -0.67 -17.04 9.97
N PHE A 282 0.00 -16.16 10.71
CA PHE A 282 0.42 -16.40 12.09
C PHE A 282 -0.59 -15.79 13.06
N ARG A 283 -0.71 -16.37 14.26
CA ARG A 283 -1.69 -15.90 15.26
C ARG A 283 -1.43 -14.44 15.68
N LEU A 284 -0.16 -14.05 15.82
CA LEU A 284 0.27 -12.65 16.07
C LEU A 284 -0.06 -11.67 14.91
N GLY A 285 -0.41 -12.17 13.72
CA GLY A 285 -0.93 -11.34 12.63
C GLY A 285 -2.36 -10.83 12.87
N ASN A 286 -3.10 -11.42 13.81
CA ASN A 286 -4.40 -10.93 14.25
C ASN A 286 -4.22 -10.06 15.51
N GLY A 287 -4.52 -8.76 15.38
CA GLY A 287 -4.35 -7.77 16.47
C GLY A 287 -4.95 -8.23 17.79
N ARG A 288 -6.23 -8.61 17.82
CA ARG A 288 -6.91 -9.03 19.06
C ARG A 288 -6.17 -10.17 19.78
N TYR A 289 -5.72 -11.17 19.02
CA TYR A 289 -4.97 -12.28 19.58
C TYR A 289 -3.57 -11.86 20.07
N ALA A 290 -2.90 -10.95 19.35
CA ALA A 290 -1.64 -10.38 19.79
C ALA A 290 -1.82 -9.59 21.10
N ASP A 291 -2.83 -8.72 21.18
CA ASP A 291 -3.15 -7.91 22.36
C ASP A 291 -3.39 -8.78 23.61
N ASP A 292 -4.18 -9.86 23.47
CA ASP A 292 -4.43 -10.81 24.55
C ASP A 292 -3.18 -11.64 24.91
N THR A 293 -2.38 -12.04 23.91
CA THR A 293 -1.12 -12.78 24.13
C THR A 293 -0.08 -11.92 24.85
N PHE A 294 0.09 -10.66 24.46
CA PHE A 294 0.98 -9.72 25.12
C PHE A 294 0.48 -9.34 26.52
N ARG A 295 -0.84 -9.23 26.74
CA ARG A 295 -1.42 -9.07 28.09
C ARG A 295 -1.06 -10.26 28.99
N HIS A 296 -1.22 -11.49 28.51
CA HIS A 296 -0.83 -12.69 29.26
C HIS A 296 0.68 -12.77 29.50
N LEU A 297 1.52 -12.28 28.57
CA LEU A 297 2.98 -12.23 28.74
C LEU A 297 3.39 -11.21 29.82
N LYS A 298 2.79 -10.00 29.85
CA LYS A 298 3.04 -8.98 30.89
C LYS A 298 2.64 -9.43 32.30
N LEU A 299 1.71 -10.37 32.42
CA LEU A 299 1.30 -11.01 33.68
C LEU A 299 2.26 -12.13 34.13
N ARG A 300 3.09 -12.66 33.23
CA ARG A 300 4.04 -13.76 33.49
C ARG A 300 5.47 -13.30 33.77
N VAL A 301 5.75 -12.00 33.70
CA VAL A 301 7.10 -11.44 33.91
C VAL A 301 7.13 -10.37 34.99
N ALA A 302 8.28 -10.23 35.66
CA ALA A 302 8.53 -9.21 36.67
C ALA A 302 8.44 -7.79 36.08
N GLY A 303 8.21 -6.80 36.94
CA GLY A 303 7.95 -5.39 36.58
C GLY A 303 8.90 -4.81 35.53
N PRO A 304 10.24 -4.83 35.75
CA PRO A 304 11.22 -4.25 34.83
C PRO A 304 11.16 -4.81 33.39
N TYR A 305 10.80 -6.08 33.25
CA TYR A 305 10.74 -6.75 31.94
C TYR A 305 9.50 -6.36 31.11
N ARG A 306 8.49 -5.69 31.70
CA ARG A 306 7.27 -5.29 30.98
C ARG A 306 7.53 -4.29 29.84
N ALA A 307 8.50 -3.39 30.01
CA ALA A 307 8.93 -2.48 28.96
C ALA A 307 9.47 -3.22 27.72
N ARG A 308 10.17 -4.35 27.93
CA ARG A 308 10.63 -5.23 26.82
C ARG A 308 9.49 -5.97 26.14
N VAL A 309 8.44 -6.35 26.88
CA VAL A 309 7.21 -6.91 26.29
C VAL A 309 6.48 -5.85 25.43
N GLU A 310 6.54 -4.58 25.83
CA GLU A 310 5.97 -3.46 25.07
C GLU A 310 6.77 -3.13 23.81
N GLU A 311 8.10 -3.21 23.87
CA GLU A 311 9.00 -3.13 22.72
C GLU A 311 8.67 -4.23 21.68
N MET A 312 8.51 -5.49 22.12
CA MET A 312 8.08 -6.60 21.26
C MET A 312 6.68 -6.40 20.68
N GLN A 313 5.75 -5.85 21.46
CA GLN A 313 4.40 -5.52 20.99
C GLN A 313 4.46 -4.46 19.89
N GLY A 314 5.22 -3.38 20.09
CA GLY A 314 5.44 -2.33 19.08
C GLY A 314 5.96 -2.87 17.75
N TRP A 315 6.95 -3.77 17.76
CA TRP A 315 7.45 -4.42 16.54
C TRP A 315 6.39 -5.28 15.84
N CYS A 316 5.56 -6.00 16.60
CA CYS A 316 4.45 -6.76 16.05
C CYS A 316 3.37 -5.85 15.44
N ASP A 317 3.11 -4.70 16.05
CA ASP A 317 2.08 -3.75 15.65
C ASP A 317 2.49 -3.02 14.37
N GLU A 318 3.71 -2.48 14.31
CA GLU A 318 4.31 -1.93 13.10
C GLU A 318 4.32 -2.98 11.98
N ARG A 319 4.68 -4.24 12.28
CA ARG A 319 4.65 -5.30 11.26
C ARG A 319 3.26 -5.60 10.71
N ARG A 320 2.19 -5.49 11.53
CA ARG A 320 0.79 -5.59 11.03
C ARG A 320 0.44 -4.43 10.10
N LEU A 321 0.93 -3.22 10.37
CA LEU A 321 0.75 -2.06 9.50
C LEU A 321 1.47 -2.23 8.15
N LEU A 322 2.72 -2.70 8.16
CA LEU A 322 3.52 -2.97 6.96
C LEU A 322 2.90 -4.06 6.06
N ASP A 323 2.41 -5.16 6.65
CA ASP A 323 1.73 -6.21 5.88
C ASP A 323 0.37 -5.72 5.31
N LEU A 324 -0.35 -4.83 6.02
CA LEU A 324 -1.58 -4.20 5.53
C LEU A 324 -1.32 -3.23 4.36
N GLN A 325 -0.33 -2.34 4.48
CA GLN A 325 0.10 -1.44 3.41
C GLN A 325 0.54 -2.23 2.17
N THR A 326 1.34 -3.28 2.38
CA THR A 326 1.79 -4.20 1.32
C THR A 326 0.60 -4.84 0.60
N ARG A 327 -0.38 -5.37 1.35
CA ARG A 327 -1.58 -6.01 0.79
C ARG A 327 -2.44 -5.06 -0.02
N MET A 328 -2.64 -3.81 0.45
CA MET A 328 -3.38 -2.79 -0.32
C MET A 328 -2.68 -2.42 -1.63
N GLN A 329 -1.35 -2.26 -1.60
CA GLN A 329 -0.57 -1.97 -2.80
C GLN A 329 -0.63 -3.11 -3.83
N HIS A 330 -0.66 -4.37 -3.37
CA HIS A 330 -0.83 -5.54 -4.24
C HIS A 330 -2.21 -5.56 -4.93
N TRP A 331 -3.30 -5.18 -4.26
CA TRP A 331 -4.62 -5.06 -4.91
C TRP A 331 -4.63 -3.99 -6.02
N LEU A 332 -4.00 -2.83 -5.77
CA LEU A 332 -3.93 -1.75 -6.75
C LEU A 332 -3.11 -2.13 -7.99
N HIS A 333 -1.98 -2.83 -7.80
CA HIS A 333 -1.14 -3.29 -8.90
C HIS A 333 -1.74 -4.49 -9.65
N GLY A 334 -2.35 -5.45 -8.93
CA GLY A 334 -3.03 -6.59 -9.53
C GLY A 334 -4.23 -6.17 -10.39
N TRP A 335 -5.00 -5.17 -9.94
CA TRP A 335 -6.04 -4.55 -10.77
C TRP A 335 -5.46 -3.97 -12.07
N LEU A 336 -4.41 -3.15 -11.97
CA LEU A 336 -3.81 -2.48 -13.13
C LEU A 336 -3.25 -3.49 -14.14
N LEU A 337 -2.67 -4.59 -13.65
CA LEU A 337 -2.12 -5.69 -14.44
C LEU A 337 -3.19 -6.43 -15.26
N ILE A 338 -4.44 -6.49 -14.79
CA ILE A 338 -5.56 -7.10 -15.52
C ILE A 338 -6.26 -6.07 -16.43
N HIS A 339 -6.50 -4.87 -15.92
CA HIS A 339 -7.25 -3.83 -16.63
C HIS A 339 -6.50 -3.28 -17.86
N ALA A 340 -5.18 -3.10 -17.78
CA ALA A 340 -4.41 -2.50 -18.88
C ALA A 340 -4.30 -3.41 -20.13
N PRO A 341 -4.00 -4.73 -20.03
CA PRO A 341 -4.04 -5.62 -21.20
C PRO A 341 -5.42 -5.75 -21.83
N LEU A 342 -6.49 -5.86 -21.03
CA LEU A 342 -7.87 -5.91 -21.56
C LEU A 342 -8.23 -4.62 -22.31
N SER A 343 -7.82 -3.45 -21.80
CA SER A 343 -7.99 -2.17 -22.48
C SER A 343 -7.19 -2.07 -23.78
N PHE A 344 -5.98 -2.62 -23.82
CA PHE A 344 -5.16 -2.66 -25.04
C PHE A 344 -5.80 -3.56 -26.12
N VAL A 345 -6.25 -4.76 -25.75
CA VAL A 345 -6.98 -5.67 -26.66
C VAL A 345 -8.26 -5.02 -27.16
N LEU A 346 -9.03 -4.35 -26.30
CA LEU A 346 -10.23 -3.60 -26.70
C LEU A 346 -9.93 -2.54 -27.76
N ILE A 347 -8.86 -1.77 -27.58
CA ILE A 347 -8.48 -0.70 -28.53
C ILE A 347 -8.02 -1.28 -29.87
N LEU A 348 -7.25 -2.38 -29.87
CA LEU A 348 -6.90 -3.08 -31.12
C LEU A 348 -8.14 -3.61 -31.85
N LEU A 349 -9.06 -4.27 -31.13
CA LEU A 349 -10.31 -4.78 -31.70
C LEU A 349 -11.23 -3.66 -32.20
N THR A 350 -11.25 -2.51 -31.53
CA THR A 350 -12.02 -1.33 -31.97
C THR A 350 -11.40 -0.67 -33.20
N GLY A 351 -10.07 -0.59 -33.29
CA GLY A 351 -9.35 -0.13 -34.48
C GLY A 351 -9.58 -1.05 -35.69
N TRP A 352 -9.54 -2.37 -35.48
CA TRP A 352 -9.88 -3.36 -36.50
C TRP A 352 -11.36 -3.27 -36.93
N HIS A 353 -12.28 -3.03 -35.98
CA HIS A 353 -13.69 -2.78 -36.30
C HIS A 353 -13.85 -1.57 -37.20
N ALA A 354 -13.27 -0.42 -36.81
CA ALA A 354 -13.32 0.82 -37.60
C ALA A 354 -12.74 0.64 -39.00
N PHE A 355 -11.61 -0.08 -39.14
CA PHE A 355 -11.03 -0.42 -40.44
C PHE A 355 -11.99 -1.27 -41.30
N VAL A 356 -12.56 -2.34 -40.74
CA VAL A 356 -13.50 -3.20 -41.48
C VAL A 356 -14.77 -2.44 -41.90
N THR A 357 -15.28 -1.52 -41.07
CA THR A 357 -16.46 -0.70 -41.39
C THR A 357 -16.19 0.47 -42.35
N LEU A 358 -14.93 0.78 -42.66
CA LEU A 358 -14.55 1.87 -43.59
C LEU A 358 -14.00 1.36 -44.93
N PHE A 359 -13.58 0.09 -45.01
CA PHE A 359 -12.89 -0.48 -46.18
C PHE A 359 -13.49 -1.79 -46.70
N LYS A 360 -14.56 -2.33 -46.08
CA LYS A 360 -15.25 -3.56 -46.54
C LYS A 360 -16.78 -3.44 -46.62
N TYR A 361 -17.32 -2.29 -46.26
CA TYR A 361 -18.74 -1.93 -46.29
C TYR A 361 -18.87 -0.46 -46.71
#